data_AF-A0A2X3FEF4-F1
#
_entry.id   AF-A0A2X3FEF4-F1
#
_cell.length_a   1.000
_cell.length_b   1.000
_cell.length_c   1.000
_cell.angle_alpha   90.00
_cell.angle_beta   90.00
_cell.angle_gamma   90.00
#
_symmetry.space_group_name_H-M   'P 1'
#
loop_
_entity.id
_entity.type
_entity.pdbx_description
1 polymer ?
#
loop_
_entity_poly.entity_id
_entity_poly.type
_entity_poly.pdbx_seq_one_letter_code
_entity_poly.pdbx_strand_id
1 'polypeptide(L)'
;MSLQYEQDGRSVIRLRFECSPLAGDGSQIDLSRLPLYLNADSPLACALHRALTLGVQQIWFRLPGEERRTLDGYFSPMGFGKDDPLWPKGESAFSGYQLLLEYFTFREKFMFVALNGLENVVWPAGMSGFEIDVVLAESWSHDLPFSTENIRLHCVPVINLFPLEADPLHLSPLENEYLLRPMRIQDGHTEIYSVDNIISSRHTGSQAYVALFQFSPPGRDVASRFAGTLLPYAGKTRPFRFA
;
A
#
# COMPACT_ATOMS: atom_id res chain seq x y z
N MET A 1 15.42 18.74 2.02
CA MET A 1 14.42 19.34 2.93
C MET A 1 15.14 20.22 3.93
N SER A 2 14.61 21.42 4.21
CA SER A 2 15.14 22.33 5.24
C SER A 2 14.02 23.17 5.85
N LEU A 3 14.09 23.45 7.16
CA LEU A 3 13.23 24.44 7.81
C LEU A 3 13.78 25.85 7.55
N GLN A 4 12.91 26.75 7.12
CA GLN A 4 13.20 28.17 6.97
C GLN A 4 12.16 28.99 7.70
N TYR A 5 12.46 30.26 7.96
CA TYR A 5 11.51 31.22 8.48
C TYR A 5 11.25 32.27 7.42
N GLU A 6 9.98 32.56 7.15
CA GLU A 6 9.60 33.69 6.29
C GLU A 6 9.82 35.01 7.05
N GLN A 7 9.89 36.14 6.33
CA GLN A 7 10.07 37.47 6.94
C GLN A 7 8.97 37.81 7.96
N ASP A 8 7.81 37.17 7.86
CA ASP A 8 6.67 37.27 8.79
C ASP A 8 6.81 36.38 10.05
N GLY A 9 7.92 35.66 10.22
CA GLY A 9 8.17 34.76 11.38
C GLY A 9 7.49 33.39 11.29
N ARG A 10 6.81 33.09 10.19
CA ARG A 10 6.17 31.79 9.96
C ARG A 10 7.19 30.73 9.56
N SER A 11 6.92 29.49 9.96
CA SER A 11 7.74 28.34 9.61
C SER A 11 7.43 27.85 8.21
N VAL A 12 8.49 27.63 7.43
CA VAL A 12 8.43 27.16 6.05
C VAL A 12 9.19 25.86 5.92
N ILE A 13 8.50 24.83 5.45
CA ILE A 13 9.11 23.56 5.08
C ILE A 13 9.47 23.63 3.59
N ARG A 14 10.77 23.67 3.27
CA ARG A 14 11.25 23.59 1.88
C ARG A 14 11.50 22.15 1.49
N LEU A 15 10.77 21.68 0.47
CA LEU A 15 11.00 20.43 -0.23
C LEU A 15 11.72 20.74 -1.55
N ARG A 16 12.81 20.02 -1.81
CA ARG A 16 13.56 20.15 -3.06
C ARG A 16 13.63 18.78 -3.71
N PHE A 17 13.25 18.73 -4.97
CA PHE A 17 13.21 17.53 -5.78
C PHE A 17 14.22 17.67 -6.91
N GLU A 18 14.90 16.58 -7.22
CA GLU A 18 15.82 16.49 -8.35
C GLU A 18 15.23 15.53 -9.37
N CYS A 19 15.20 15.96 -10.62
CA CYS A 19 14.71 15.17 -11.73
C CYS A 19 15.89 14.49 -12.41
N SER A 20 15.78 13.18 -12.62
CA SER A 20 16.80 12.44 -13.34
C SER A 20 16.86 12.91 -14.80
N PRO A 21 18.06 13.09 -15.39
CA PRO A 21 18.19 13.43 -16.81
C PRO A 21 17.67 12.33 -17.77
N LEU A 22 17.39 11.13 -17.24
CA LEU A 22 16.76 10.03 -17.96
C LEU A 22 15.23 10.03 -17.85
N ALA A 23 14.68 10.80 -16.91
CA ALA A 23 13.26 11.09 -16.91
C ALA A 23 13.03 11.98 -18.13
N GLY A 24 12.24 11.50 -19.10
CA GLY A 24 12.03 12.19 -20.36
C GLY A 24 11.30 13.51 -20.20
N ASP A 25 10.44 13.84 -21.16
CA ASP A 25 9.60 15.03 -21.03
C ASP A 25 8.72 14.89 -19.77
N GLY A 26 8.72 15.91 -18.89
CA GLY A 26 8.01 15.87 -17.60
C GLY A 26 6.51 15.60 -17.73
N SER A 27 5.97 15.73 -18.94
CA SER A 27 4.63 15.35 -19.37
C SER A 27 4.32 13.85 -19.25
N GLN A 28 5.32 12.97 -19.17
CA GLN A 28 5.12 11.52 -19.02
C GLN A 28 5.03 11.05 -17.57
N ILE A 29 5.33 11.91 -16.60
CA ILE A 29 5.30 11.56 -15.18
C ILE A 29 3.94 11.98 -14.63
N ASP A 30 3.20 11.00 -14.11
CA ASP A 30 1.99 11.30 -13.34
C ASP A 30 2.40 11.90 -11.98
N LEU A 31 2.27 13.22 -11.88
CA LEU A 31 2.50 13.97 -10.65
C LEU A 31 1.19 14.39 -9.97
N SER A 32 0.04 13.87 -10.40
CA SER A 32 -1.27 14.24 -9.81
C SER A 32 -1.33 14.00 -8.30
N ARG A 33 -0.67 12.92 -7.85
CA ARG A 33 -0.62 12.54 -6.45
C ARG A 33 0.78 12.02 -6.10
N LEU A 34 1.62 12.89 -5.54
CA LEU A 34 2.99 12.55 -5.14
C LEU A 34 3.03 12.02 -3.69
N PRO A 35 3.24 10.71 -3.46
CA PRO A 35 3.29 10.14 -2.12
C PRO A 35 4.62 10.44 -1.42
N LEU A 36 4.53 10.93 -0.20
CA LEU A 36 5.65 11.23 0.69
C LEU A 36 5.52 10.38 1.96
N TYR A 37 6.54 9.58 2.26
CA TYR A 37 6.64 8.83 3.51
C TYR A 37 7.38 9.64 4.57
N LEU A 38 6.78 9.77 5.75
CA LEU A 38 7.33 10.48 6.89
C LEU A 38 8.20 9.51 7.72
N ASN A 39 9.45 9.37 7.32
CA ASN A 39 10.43 8.46 7.91
C ASN A 39 11.09 9.06 9.18
N ALA A 40 10.33 9.11 10.27
CA ALA A 40 10.80 9.65 11.55
C ALA A 40 10.29 8.81 12.73
N ASP A 41 10.81 9.09 13.92
CA ASP A 41 10.25 8.59 15.16
C ASP A 41 8.83 9.14 15.39
N SER A 42 8.06 8.48 16.25
CA SER A 42 6.62 8.76 16.37
C SER A 42 6.27 10.22 16.67
N PRO A 43 6.95 10.94 17.59
CA PRO A 43 6.62 12.34 17.86
C PRO A 43 6.81 13.24 16.63
N LEU A 44 7.94 13.11 15.94
CA LEU A 44 8.25 13.93 14.77
C LEU A 44 7.37 13.57 13.56
N ALA A 45 7.17 12.27 13.30
CA ALA A 45 6.31 11.81 12.21
C ALA A 45 4.87 12.31 12.38
N CYS A 46 4.31 12.20 13.59
CA CYS A 46 2.97 12.72 13.89
C CYS A 46 2.88 14.25 13.76
N ALA A 47 3.90 14.98 14.21
CA ALA A 47 3.95 16.44 14.07
C ALA A 47 4.02 16.88 12.60
N LEU A 48 4.89 16.23 11.80
CA LEU A 48 4.99 16.47 10.36
C LEU A 48 3.68 16.14 9.66
N HIS A 49 3.08 14.99 9.98
CA HIS A 49 1.80 14.58 9.41
C HIS A 49 0.73 15.64 9.69
N ARG A 50 0.54 16.05 10.96
CA ARG A 50 -0.42 17.10 11.33
C ARG A 50 -0.13 18.41 10.59
N ALA A 51 1.12 18.87 10.59
CA ALA A 51 1.50 20.13 9.97
C ALA A 51 1.21 20.15 8.47
N LEU A 52 1.50 19.05 7.76
CA LEU A 52 1.26 18.96 6.32
C LEU A 52 -0.23 18.79 5.99
N THR A 53 -0.99 17.99 6.74
CA THR A 53 -2.40 17.73 6.40
C THR A 53 -3.38 18.79 6.93
N LEU A 54 -3.06 19.44 8.05
CA LEU A 54 -3.98 20.37 8.74
C LEU A 54 -3.38 21.75 8.99
N GLY A 55 -2.06 21.90 8.91
CA GLY A 55 -1.33 23.12 9.27
C GLY A 55 -0.82 23.94 8.09
N VAL A 56 -1.16 23.58 6.85
CA VAL A 56 -0.68 24.29 5.65
C VAL A 56 -1.54 25.52 5.39
N GLN A 57 -0.88 26.67 5.28
CA GLN A 57 -1.53 27.93 4.95
C GLN A 57 -1.39 28.29 3.46
N GLN A 58 -0.20 28.09 2.91
CA GLN A 58 0.11 28.42 1.52
C GLN A 58 1.19 27.48 1.01
N ILE A 59 1.09 27.09 -0.26
CA ILE A 59 2.16 26.37 -0.97
C ILE A 59 2.70 27.28 -2.07
N TRP A 60 4.02 27.41 -2.09
CA TRP A 60 4.75 28.06 -3.17
C TRP A 60 5.52 27.02 -3.95
N PHE A 61 5.65 27.27 -5.24
CA PHE A 61 6.37 26.43 -6.19
C PHE A 61 7.40 27.28 -6.93
N ARG A 62 8.57 26.71 -7.17
CA ARG A 62 9.65 27.38 -7.90
C ARG A 62 10.34 26.41 -8.86
N LEU A 63 10.51 26.87 -10.09
CA LEU A 63 11.37 26.22 -11.09
C LEU A 63 12.77 26.85 -11.10
N PRO A 64 13.80 26.11 -11.53
CA PRO A 64 15.14 26.66 -11.69
C PRO A 64 15.12 27.85 -12.66
N GLY A 65 15.52 29.03 -12.18
CA GLY A 65 15.56 30.26 -12.98
C GLY A 65 14.25 31.06 -13.03
N GLU A 66 13.18 30.60 -12.38
CA GLU A 66 11.91 31.33 -12.26
C GLU A 66 11.69 31.89 -10.85
N GLU A 67 10.85 32.92 -10.75
CA GLU A 67 10.36 33.40 -9.46
C GLU A 67 9.39 32.41 -8.81
N ARG A 68 9.26 32.49 -7.47
CA ARG A 68 8.28 31.65 -6.76
C ARG A 68 6.87 32.05 -7.17
N ARG A 69 6.01 31.08 -7.43
CA ARG A 69 4.59 31.26 -7.73
C ARG A 69 3.73 30.45 -6.78
N THR A 70 2.48 30.86 -6.58
CA THR A 70 1.53 30.10 -5.75
C THR A 70 1.15 28.80 -6.45
N LEU A 71 1.15 27.70 -5.70
CA LEU A 71 0.60 26.42 -6.14
C LEU A 71 -0.73 26.18 -5.44
N ASP A 72 -1.79 25.94 -6.21
CA ASP A 72 -3.07 25.48 -5.68
C ASP A 72 -3.01 23.97 -5.42
N GLY A 73 -2.21 23.61 -4.42
CA GLY A 73 -1.96 22.24 -4.02
C GLY A 73 -2.33 22.02 -2.57
N TYR A 74 -2.56 20.76 -2.20
CA TYR A 74 -2.89 20.38 -0.83
C TYR A 74 -2.34 19.02 -0.49
N PHE A 75 -2.13 18.76 0.80
CA PHE A 75 -1.74 17.45 1.28
C PHE A 75 -2.95 16.66 1.75
N SER A 76 -2.98 15.38 1.42
CA SER A 76 -4.00 14.44 1.89
C SER A 76 -3.35 13.25 2.59
N PRO A 77 -3.90 12.74 3.70
CA PRO A 77 -3.40 11.51 4.32
C PRO A 77 -3.60 10.30 3.41
N MET A 78 -2.75 9.29 3.54
CA MET A 78 -2.82 8.02 2.81
C MET A 78 -2.97 6.82 3.76
N GLY A 79 -3.28 5.64 3.21
CA GLY A 79 -3.41 4.40 4.00
C GLY A 79 -4.80 4.14 4.58
N PHE A 80 -5.75 5.06 4.36
CA PHE A 80 -7.16 4.94 4.78
C PHE A 80 -8.09 4.53 3.63
N GLY A 81 -7.57 4.49 2.39
CA GLY A 81 -8.35 4.20 1.18
C GLY A 81 -8.78 2.74 1.07
N LYS A 82 -9.74 2.47 0.17
CA LYS A 82 -10.19 1.10 -0.14
C LYS A 82 -9.11 0.28 -0.84
N ASP A 83 -8.24 0.96 -1.59
CA ASP A 83 -7.17 0.36 -2.41
C ASP A 83 -5.85 0.21 -1.63
N ASP A 84 -5.80 0.65 -0.37
CA ASP A 84 -4.61 0.57 0.48
C ASP A 84 -4.70 -0.52 1.58
N PRO A 85 -5.37 -1.69 1.45
CA PRO A 85 -5.40 -2.65 2.55
C PRO A 85 -4.00 -3.27 2.74
N LEU A 86 -3.55 -3.39 3.99
CA LEU A 86 -2.28 -4.06 4.30
C LEU A 86 -2.44 -5.57 4.14
N TRP A 87 -3.55 -6.11 4.66
CA TRP A 87 -3.85 -7.54 4.57
C TRP A 87 -4.89 -7.82 3.48
N PRO A 88 -4.78 -8.97 2.79
CA PRO A 88 -5.83 -9.47 1.92
C PRO A 88 -7.17 -9.52 2.68
N LYS A 89 -8.16 -8.74 2.22
CA LYS A 89 -9.51 -8.74 2.80
C LYS A 89 -10.28 -9.97 2.33
N GLY A 90 -11.00 -10.61 3.25
CA GLY A 90 -12.19 -11.38 2.88
C GLY A 90 -13.32 -10.43 2.47
N GLU A 91 -14.13 -10.81 1.49
CA GLU A 91 -15.18 -9.96 0.88
C GLU A 91 -16.22 -9.40 1.89
N SER A 92 -16.28 -9.94 3.11
CA SER A 92 -17.32 -9.64 4.11
C SER A 92 -16.85 -8.79 5.32
N ALA A 93 -15.60 -8.34 5.39
CA ALA A 93 -15.09 -7.62 6.56
C ALA A 93 -15.40 -6.10 6.50
N PHE A 94 -16.04 -5.57 7.54
CA PHE A 94 -16.24 -4.13 7.71
C PHE A 94 -14.90 -3.40 7.81
N SER A 95 -14.67 -2.42 6.93
CA SER A 95 -13.37 -1.75 6.77
C SER A 95 -12.86 -1.03 8.03
N GLY A 96 -13.76 -0.61 8.93
CA GLY A 96 -13.37 0.08 10.17
C GLY A 96 -12.58 -0.80 11.14
N TYR A 97 -12.91 -2.10 11.24
CA TYR A 97 -12.16 -3.02 12.10
C TYR A 97 -10.74 -3.25 11.58
N GLN A 98 -10.57 -3.32 10.27
CA GLN A 98 -9.25 -3.45 9.67
C GLN A 98 -8.39 -2.21 9.93
N LEU A 99 -8.94 -1.01 9.77
CA LEU A 99 -8.18 0.21 10.08
C LEU A 99 -7.72 0.24 11.53
N LEU A 100 -8.58 -0.19 12.47
CA LEU A 100 -8.22 -0.28 13.88
C LEU A 100 -7.08 -1.28 14.10
N LEU A 101 -7.19 -2.47 13.51
CA LEU A 101 -6.19 -3.52 13.65
C LEU A 101 -4.85 -3.08 13.03
N GLU A 102 -4.86 -2.54 11.81
CA GLU A 102 -3.69 -1.98 11.13
C GLU A 102 -3.04 -0.85 11.93
N TYR A 103 -3.83 0.02 12.57
CA TYR A 103 -3.31 1.13 13.39
C TYR A 103 -2.55 0.63 14.64
N PHE A 104 -3.00 -0.48 15.22
CA PHE A 104 -2.33 -1.07 16.39
C PHE A 104 -1.16 -1.99 16.03
N THR A 105 -1.19 -2.63 14.85
CA THR A 105 -0.12 -3.55 14.43
C THR A 105 1.00 -2.88 13.63
N PHE A 106 0.67 -1.90 12.79
CA PHE A 106 1.61 -1.29 11.85
C PHE A 106 1.21 0.16 11.50
N ARG A 107 1.43 1.06 12.47
CA ARG A 107 0.99 2.46 12.38
C ARG A 107 1.70 3.24 11.27
N GLU A 108 2.92 2.84 10.94
CA GLU A 108 3.79 3.45 9.93
C GLU A 108 3.11 3.53 8.56
N LYS A 109 2.18 2.61 8.25
CA LYS A 109 1.32 2.70 7.06
C LYS A 109 0.57 4.03 6.94
N PHE A 110 0.18 4.63 8.07
CA PHE A 110 -0.56 5.90 8.10
C PHE A 110 0.36 7.11 8.11
N MET A 111 1.69 6.93 8.10
CA MET A 111 2.67 8.01 8.04
C MET A 111 3.01 8.39 6.59
N PHE A 112 2.05 8.23 5.69
CA PHE A 112 2.13 8.66 4.30
C PHE A 112 1.20 9.85 4.07
N VAL A 113 1.71 10.87 3.40
CA VAL A 113 0.94 12.02 2.93
C VAL A 113 1.17 12.19 1.44
N ALA A 114 0.12 12.46 0.69
CA ALA A 114 0.24 12.78 -0.72
C ALA A 114 0.16 14.28 -0.93
N LEU A 115 1.10 14.84 -1.70
CA LEU A 115 0.98 16.18 -2.27
C LEU A 115 0.18 16.10 -3.57
N ASN A 116 -0.92 16.84 -3.65
CA ASN A 116 -1.80 16.94 -4.82
C ASN A 116 -1.72 18.34 -5.44
N GLY A 117 -2.13 18.48 -6.71
CA GLY A 117 -2.21 19.76 -7.42
C GLY A 117 -1.02 20.05 -8.33
N LEU A 118 -0.04 19.14 -8.43
CA LEU A 118 1.10 19.27 -9.33
C LEU A 118 0.75 18.96 -10.80
N GLU A 119 -0.40 18.32 -11.06
CA GLU A 119 -0.97 18.13 -12.39
C GLU A 119 -1.31 19.46 -13.09
N ASN A 120 -1.50 20.54 -12.33
CA ASN A 120 -1.79 21.88 -12.85
C ASN A 120 -0.52 22.65 -13.26
N VAL A 121 0.66 22.08 -13.04
CA VAL A 121 1.94 22.68 -13.34
C VAL A 121 2.37 22.34 -14.76
N VAL A 122 2.74 23.35 -15.54
CA VAL A 122 3.41 23.16 -16.84
C VAL A 122 4.89 22.88 -16.58
N TRP A 123 5.35 21.70 -16.99
CA TRP A 123 6.72 21.23 -16.80
C TRP A 123 7.58 21.53 -18.02
N PRO A 124 8.61 22.40 -17.93
CA PRO A 124 9.56 22.58 -19.02
C PRO A 124 10.39 21.31 -19.28
N ALA A 125 10.73 21.09 -20.56
CA ALA A 125 11.61 20.00 -20.96
C ALA A 125 13.03 20.18 -20.38
N GLY A 126 13.67 19.07 -19.97
CA GLY A 126 15.05 19.09 -19.48
C GLY A 126 15.24 19.70 -18.09
N MET A 127 14.18 19.74 -17.27
CA MET A 127 14.24 20.24 -15.89
C MET A 127 15.19 19.39 -15.03
N SER A 128 16.07 20.05 -14.27
CA SER A 128 16.98 19.41 -13.31
C SER A 128 16.35 19.16 -11.93
N GLY A 129 15.28 19.86 -11.59
CA GLY A 129 14.56 19.74 -10.32
C GLY A 129 13.61 20.90 -10.09
N PHE A 130 12.89 20.87 -8.97
CA PHE A 130 11.98 21.95 -8.55
C PHE A 130 11.94 22.07 -7.02
N GLU A 131 11.47 23.23 -6.54
CA GLU A 131 11.32 23.49 -5.10
C GLU A 131 9.85 23.76 -4.76
N ILE A 132 9.45 23.30 -3.58
CA ILE A 132 8.14 23.54 -2.98
C ILE A 132 8.36 24.08 -1.58
N ASP A 133 7.85 25.29 -1.32
CA ASP A 133 7.87 25.90 0.00
C ASP A 133 6.47 25.82 0.60
N VAL A 134 6.35 25.03 1.67
CA VAL A 134 5.10 24.85 2.40
C VAL A 134 5.11 25.77 3.61
N VAL A 135 4.28 26.81 3.58
CA VAL A 135 4.13 27.77 4.67
C VAL A 135 3.12 27.22 5.67
N LEU A 136 3.55 27.10 6.94
CA LEU A 136 2.71 26.61 8.02
C LEU A 136 1.95 27.75 8.70
N ALA A 137 0.73 27.46 9.13
CA ALA A 137 -0.11 28.38 9.91
C ALA A 137 0.42 28.57 11.34
N GLU A 138 1.04 27.55 11.91
CA GLU A 138 1.65 27.55 13.24
C GLU A 138 3.18 27.53 13.12
N SER A 139 3.89 28.14 14.07
CA SER A 139 5.34 28.02 14.17
C SER A 139 5.74 26.58 14.51
N TRP A 140 6.78 26.09 13.84
CA TRP A 140 7.34 24.78 14.08
C TRP A 140 8.12 24.75 15.40
N SER A 141 7.92 23.70 16.20
CA SER A 141 8.64 23.56 17.48
C SER A 141 10.12 23.29 17.24
N HIS A 142 10.98 24.01 17.96
CA HIS A 142 12.44 23.84 17.87
C HIS A 142 12.90 22.52 18.50
N ASP A 143 12.07 21.89 19.33
CA ASP A 143 12.33 20.60 19.98
C ASP A 143 12.18 19.40 19.02
N LEU A 144 11.65 19.64 17.81
CA LEU A 144 11.41 18.63 16.78
C LEU A 144 12.23 18.92 15.51
N PRO A 145 13.58 18.83 15.58
CA PRO A 145 14.39 19.02 14.39
C PRO A 145 14.12 17.91 13.37
N PHE A 146 14.04 18.28 12.09
CA PHE A 146 13.94 17.31 10.99
C PHE A 146 15.02 17.57 9.93
N SER A 147 15.28 16.54 9.15
CA SER A 147 16.32 16.50 8.11
C SER A 147 15.75 16.01 6.78
N THR A 148 16.60 15.96 5.76
CA THR A 148 16.28 15.34 4.46
C THR A 148 15.85 13.88 4.58
N GLU A 149 16.35 13.14 5.57
CA GLU A 149 16.08 11.70 5.74
C GLU A 149 14.67 11.40 6.26
N ASN A 150 13.98 12.43 6.76
CA ASN A 150 12.65 12.28 7.37
C ASN A 150 11.51 12.30 6.35
N ILE A 151 11.79 12.61 5.09
CA ILE A 151 10.83 12.49 4.00
C ILE A 151 11.45 11.62 2.91
N ARG A 152 10.75 10.54 2.55
CA ARG A 152 11.18 9.62 1.51
C ARG A 152 10.12 9.49 0.42
N LEU A 153 10.58 9.45 -0.81
CA LEU A 153 9.79 9.07 -1.98
C LEU A 153 9.95 7.58 -2.25
N HIS A 154 9.07 7.03 -3.10
CA HIS A 154 9.16 5.64 -3.59
C HIS A 154 9.21 4.58 -2.48
N CYS A 155 8.55 4.86 -1.36
CA CYS A 155 8.37 3.91 -0.27
C CYS A 155 6.99 3.25 -0.38
N VAL A 156 6.91 1.97 -0.04
CA VAL A 156 5.66 1.21 0.02
C VAL A 156 5.73 0.26 1.22
N PRO A 157 4.64 0.09 2.00
CA PRO A 157 4.61 -0.94 3.02
C PRO A 157 4.64 -2.33 2.36
N VAL A 158 5.45 -3.23 2.91
CA VAL A 158 5.56 -4.61 2.43
C VAL A 158 5.24 -5.58 3.56
N ILE A 159 4.54 -6.66 3.23
CA ILE A 159 4.33 -7.81 4.12
C ILE A 159 5.03 -9.02 3.52
N ASN A 160 5.55 -9.89 4.37
CA ASN A 160 6.23 -11.11 3.93
C ASN A 160 5.20 -12.17 3.52
N LEU A 161 4.59 -12.02 2.36
CA LEU A 161 3.73 -13.05 1.77
C LEU A 161 4.30 -13.51 0.44
N PHE A 162 4.51 -14.82 0.28
CA PHE A 162 5.04 -15.37 -0.97
C PHE A 162 4.26 -16.61 -1.45
N PRO A 163 4.14 -16.79 -2.78
CA PRO A 163 3.52 -17.96 -3.36
C PRO A 163 4.40 -19.20 -3.18
N LEU A 164 3.85 -20.30 -2.68
CA LEU A 164 4.52 -21.60 -2.64
C LEU A 164 3.51 -22.73 -2.92
N GLU A 165 3.96 -23.89 -3.38
CA GLU A 165 3.07 -25.02 -3.71
C GLU A 165 2.95 -25.94 -2.48
N ALA A 166 1.80 -26.60 -2.30
CA ALA A 166 1.65 -27.66 -1.32
C ALA A 166 1.92 -29.03 -1.96
N ASP A 167 2.35 -29.98 -1.12
CA ASP A 167 2.51 -31.37 -1.54
C ASP A 167 1.20 -31.93 -2.13
N PRO A 168 1.26 -32.66 -3.25
CA PRO A 168 0.12 -33.37 -3.82
C PRO A 168 -0.63 -34.24 -2.81
N LEU A 169 -1.90 -33.92 -2.57
CA LEU A 169 -2.76 -34.74 -1.73
C LEU A 169 -3.41 -35.88 -2.52
N HIS A 170 -3.38 -37.08 -1.94
CA HIS A 170 -4.14 -38.22 -2.41
C HIS A 170 -5.41 -38.32 -1.60
N LEU A 171 -6.55 -38.04 -2.23
CA LEU A 171 -7.84 -38.04 -1.55
C LEU A 171 -8.36 -39.49 -1.36
N SER A 172 -8.80 -39.82 -0.16
CA SER A 172 -9.47 -41.07 0.20
C SER A 172 -10.95 -40.80 0.52
N PRO A 173 -11.91 -41.62 0.05
CA PRO A 173 -13.33 -41.44 0.35
C PRO A 173 -13.70 -41.53 1.83
N LEU A 174 -12.81 -42.12 2.62
CA LEU A 174 -13.02 -42.38 4.05
C LEU A 174 -12.48 -41.24 4.93
N GLU A 175 -11.74 -40.30 4.35
CA GLU A 175 -11.11 -39.18 5.05
C GLU A 175 -11.75 -37.86 4.65
N ASN A 176 -12.15 -37.07 5.65
CA ASN A 176 -12.82 -35.78 5.46
C ASN A 176 -11.86 -34.59 5.59
N GLU A 177 -10.70 -34.78 6.22
CA GLU A 177 -9.71 -33.73 6.49
C GLU A 177 -8.32 -34.22 6.09
N TYR A 178 -7.52 -33.32 5.49
CA TYR A 178 -6.19 -33.63 4.98
C TYR A 178 -5.19 -32.61 5.50
N LEU A 179 -4.05 -33.11 5.99
CA LEU A 179 -2.95 -32.26 6.42
C LEU A 179 -2.24 -31.67 5.20
N LEU A 180 -2.36 -30.34 5.02
CA LEU A 180 -1.61 -29.60 4.01
C LEU A 180 -0.17 -29.37 4.49
N ARG A 181 0.79 -29.55 3.57
CA ARG A 181 2.21 -29.29 3.83
C ARG A 181 2.81 -28.49 2.69
N PRO A 182 3.61 -27.45 2.96
CA PRO A 182 4.40 -26.78 1.93
C PRO A 182 5.35 -27.76 1.26
N MET A 183 5.40 -27.71 -0.07
CA MET A 183 6.31 -28.52 -0.85
C MET A 183 7.75 -28.03 -0.63
N ARG A 184 8.62 -28.93 -0.13
CA ARG A 184 10.08 -28.74 -0.09
C ARG A 184 10.61 -27.55 0.73
N ILE A 185 9.94 -27.20 1.84
CA ILE A 185 10.54 -26.32 2.85
C ILE A 185 10.51 -27.00 4.21
N GLN A 186 11.68 -27.50 4.63
CA GLN A 186 11.96 -27.91 6.02
C GLN A 186 12.95 -26.93 6.64
N ASP A 187 12.66 -25.63 6.55
CA ASP A 187 13.48 -24.60 7.20
C ASP A 187 12.99 -24.24 8.62
N GLY A 188 11.78 -24.67 8.99
CA GLY A 188 11.17 -24.38 10.30
C GLY A 188 10.68 -22.94 10.45
N HIS A 189 10.69 -22.15 9.37
CA HIS A 189 10.36 -20.72 9.39
C HIS A 189 9.20 -20.34 8.47
N THR A 190 8.64 -21.30 7.74
CA THR A 190 7.53 -21.07 6.79
C THR A 190 6.20 -21.58 7.35
N GLU A 191 5.18 -20.71 7.35
CA GLU A 191 3.81 -21.05 7.78
C GLU A 191 2.78 -20.81 6.67
N ILE A 192 1.77 -21.68 6.58
CA ILE A 192 0.67 -21.52 5.62
C ILE A 192 -0.22 -20.35 6.10
N TYR A 193 -0.33 -19.31 5.28
CA TYR A 193 -1.21 -18.16 5.56
C TYR A 193 -2.61 -18.36 4.98
N SER A 194 -2.71 -18.70 3.69
CA SER A 194 -3.99 -18.94 3.01
C SER A 194 -3.87 -19.98 1.90
N VAL A 195 -4.99 -20.66 1.62
CA VAL A 195 -5.16 -21.49 0.43
C VAL A 195 -5.88 -20.68 -0.63
N ASP A 196 -5.15 -20.30 -1.68
CA ASP A 196 -5.68 -19.42 -2.73
C ASP A 196 -6.45 -20.19 -3.81
N ASN A 197 -6.00 -21.39 -4.17
CA ASN A 197 -6.65 -22.22 -5.20
C ASN A 197 -6.42 -23.72 -4.95
N ILE A 198 -7.42 -24.53 -5.28
CA ILE A 198 -7.35 -26.00 -5.22
C ILE A 198 -7.77 -26.55 -6.57
N ILE A 199 -6.88 -27.35 -7.17
CA ILE A 199 -7.10 -27.98 -8.46
C ILE A 199 -6.87 -29.48 -8.33
N SER A 200 -7.81 -30.28 -8.82
CA SER A 200 -7.63 -31.71 -9.05
C SER A 200 -7.31 -31.93 -10.53
N SER A 201 -6.38 -32.86 -10.79
CA SER A 201 -6.13 -33.40 -12.12
C SER A 201 -6.69 -34.82 -12.17
N ARG A 202 -7.42 -35.17 -13.22
CA ARG A 202 -7.91 -36.53 -13.48
C ARG A 202 -7.56 -36.91 -14.92
N HIS A 203 -7.61 -38.20 -15.25
CA HIS A 203 -7.45 -38.68 -16.63
C HIS A 203 -8.46 -38.06 -17.61
N THR A 204 -9.60 -37.56 -17.11
CA THR A 204 -10.69 -36.91 -17.87
C THR A 204 -10.60 -35.39 -17.94
N GLY A 205 -9.59 -34.76 -17.32
CA GLY A 205 -9.40 -33.31 -17.30
C GLY A 205 -9.06 -32.75 -15.92
N SER A 206 -8.92 -31.42 -15.82
CA SER A 206 -8.65 -30.73 -14.57
C SER A 206 -9.92 -30.07 -14.03
N GLN A 207 -10.13 -30.14 -12.71
CA GLN A 207 -11.26 -29.54 -12.02
C GLN A 207 -10.77 -28.60 -10.93
N ALA A 208 -11.20 -27.34 -10.97
CA ALA A 208 -10.97 -26.36 -9.91
C ALA A 208 -12.08 -26.48 -8.85
N TYR A 209 -11.71 -26.32 -7.58
CA TYR A 209 -12.65 -26.28 -6.46
C TYR A 209 -12.94 -24.84 -6.06
N VAL A 210 -14.17 -24.60 -5.62
CA VAL A 210 -14.61 -23.31 -5.08
C VAL A 210 -14.60 -23.41 -3.57
N ALA A 211 -14.10 -22.36 -2.90
CA ALA A 211 -13.99 -22.36 -1.45
C ALA A 211 -15.38 -22.36 -0.79
N LEU A 212 -15.54 -23.11 0.30
CA LEU A 212 -16.83 -23.28 0.97
C LEU A 212 -17.46 -21.94 1.41
N PHE A 213 -16.64 -20.98 1.86
CA PHE A 213 -17.12 -19.67 2.31
C PHE A 213 -17.58 -18.73 1.18
N GLN A 214 -17.28 -19.06 -0.09
CA GLN A 214 -17.83 -18.35 -1.25
C GLN A 214 -19.27 -18.79 -1.55
N PHE A 215 -19.74 -19.89 -0.94
CA PHE A 215 -21.14 -20.27 -0.96
C PHE A 215 -21.90 -19.48 0.11
N SER A 216 -22.55 -18.38 -0.29
CA SER A 216 -23.55 -17.72 0.57
C SER A 216 -24.78 -18.61 0.75
N PRO A 217 -25.39 -18.69 1.96
CA PRO A 217 -26.65 -19.41 2.14
C PRO A 217 -27.74 -18.82 1.23
N PRO A 218 -28.52 -19.64 0.51
CA PRO A 218 -29.51 -19.14 -0.43
C PRO A 218 -30.72 -18.56 0.31
N GLY A 219 -30.79 -17.23 0.37
CA GLY A 219 -32.05 -16.52 0.40
C GLY A 219 -32.58 -16.37 -1.02
N ARG A 220 -33.45 -17.31 -1.43
CA ARG A 220 -34.20 -17.44 -2.72
C ARG A 220 -33.60 -18.41 -3.75
N ASP A 221 -34.43 -19.41 -4.05
CA ASP A 221 -34.41 -20.47 -5.08
C ASP A 221 -33.45 -20.30 -6.28
N VAL A 222 -32.72 -21.37 -6.65
CA VAL A 222 -33.21 -22.43 -7.55
C VAL A 222 -32.42 -23.74 -7.36
N ALA A 223 -33.17 -24.80 -7.10
CA ALA A 223 -33.04 -26.22 -7.42
C ALA A 223 -31.69 -26.85 -7.85
N SER A 224 -31.24 -27.77 -6.98
CA SER A 224 -30.77 -29.14 -7.28
C SER A 224 -29.67 -29.38 -8.31
N ARG A 225 -28.55 -29.92 -7.82
CA ARG A 225 -28.12 -31.30 -8.14
C ARG A 225 -26.98 -31.73 -7.21
N PHE A 226 -27.36 -32.45 -6.15
CA PHE A 226 -26.48 -33.42 -5.53
C PHE A 226 -26.61 -34.74 -6.30
N ALA A 227 -25.48 -35.33 -6.66
CA ALA A 227 -25.21 -36.77 -6.64
C ALA A 227 -23.85 -37.04 -7.31
N GLY A 228 -22.93 -37.74 -6.62
CA GLY A 228 -21.84 -38.41 -7.32
C GLY A 228 -20.55 -38.59 -6.52
N THR A 229 -20.54 -39.58 -5.63
CA THR A 229 -19.46 -40.56 -5.43
C THR A 229 -18.01 -40.05 -5.34
N LEU A 230 -17.49 -40.06 -4.11
CA LEU A 230 -16.07 -40.05 -3.78
C LEU A 230 -15.36 -41.31 -4.32
N LEU A 231 -14.24 -41.14 -5.06
CA LEU A 231 -13.10 -42.07 -5.31
C LEU A 231 -12.17 -41.48 -6.42
N PRO A 232 -10.86 -41.82 -6.50
CA PRO A 232 -9.78 -40.85 -6.20
C PRO A 232 -8.69 -40.70 -7.29
N TYR A 233 -7.61 -39.98 -6.93
CA TYR A 233 -6.33 -39.70 -7.62
C TYR A 233 -6.23 -38.41 -8.46
N ALA A 234 -5.53 -37.39 -7.92
CA ALA A 234 -4.19 -36.94 -8.35
C ALA A 234 -3.83 -35.62 -7.64
N GLY A 235 -2.54 -35.27 -7.60
CA GLY A 235 -2.13 -33.92 -7.23
C GLY A 235 -0.94 -33.40 -8.04
N LYS A 236 -1.12 -32.19 -8.58
CA LYS A 236 -0.06 -31.21 -8.79
C LYS A 236 -0.70 -29.84 -8.63
N THR A 237 -0.15 -29.00 -7.75
CA THR A 237 -0.83 -27.81 -7.22
C THR A 237 0.03 -26.56 -7.44
N ARG A 238 -0.57 -25.42 -7.82
CA ARG A 238 0.05 -24.09 -7.93
C ARG A 238 -0.75 -23.07 -7.10
N PRO A 239 -0.20 -21.86 -6.88
CA PRO A 239 0.47 -21.42 -5.65
C PRO A 239 -0.48 -21.03 -4.49
N PHE A 240 0.05 -21.05 -3.27
CA PHE A 240 -0.56 -20.67 -1.99
C PHE A 240 0.23 -19.50 -1.40
N ARG A 241 -0.37 -18.62 -0.59
CA ARG A 241 0.42 -17.60 0.13
C ARG A 241 0.90 -18.13 1.47
N PHE A 242 2.18 -17.94 1.73
CA PHE A 242 2.88 -18.27 2.98
C PHE A 242 3.37 -17.02 3.66
N ALA A 243 3.47 -17.05 4.99
CA ALA A 243 4.07 -16.00 5.81
C ALA A 243 5.45 -16.43 6.34
#